data_AF-A0A7U9DJK9-F1
#
_entry.id   AF-A0A7U9DJK9-F1
#
_cell.length_a   1.000
_cell.length_b   1.000
_cell.length_c   1.000
_cell.angle_alpha   90.00
_cell.angle_beta   90.00
_cell.angle_gamma   90.00
#
_symmetry.space_group_name_H-M   'P 1'
#
loop_
_entity.id
_entity.type
_entity.pdbx_description
1 polymer ?
#
loop_
_entity_poly.entity_id
_entity_poly.type
_entity_poly.pdbx_seq_one_letter_code
_entity_poly.pdbx_strand_id
1 'polypeptide(L)'
;MAYTTFSQTKNDQLKEPMFFGQPVNVARYDQQKYEIFEKLIEKQLSFFWRPEEVDVSRDRIDYQALPEHEKHIFISNLKYQTLLDSIQGRSPNVALLPLISIPELETWVETWAFSETIHSRSYTHIIRNIVNDPSVVFDDIVTNEQIQKRAEGISAYYDELIEMTSYWHLLGEGTHTVNGKTVTVSLRELKKKLYLCLMSVNALEAIRFYVSFACSFAFAERELMEGNAKIIRLIARDEALHLTGTQHMLNLLRSGADDPEMAEIAEECKQECYDLFVQAAQQEKDWADYLFRDGSMIGLNKDILCQYVEYITNIRMQAVGLDLPFQTRSNPIPWINTWLVSDNVQVAPQEVEVSSYLVGQIDSEVDTDDLSNFQL
;
A
#
# COMPACT_ATOMS: atom_id res chain seq x y z
N MET A 1 20.20 -18.40 8.66
CA MET A 1 21.20 -17.95 7.66
C MET A 1 21.31 -16.45 7.85
N ALA A 2 22.51 -15.87 7.98
CA ALA A 2 22.60 -14.44 8.27
C ALA A 2 22.30 -13.61 7.01
N TYR A 3 21.53 -12.52 7.16
CA TYR A 3 21.28 -11.57 6.09
C TYR A 3 22.61 -10.98 5.57
N THR A 4 22.70 -10.75 4.26
CA THR A 4 23.81 -10.06 3.61
C THR A 4 23.25 -9.20 2.49
N THR A 5 23.73 -7.96 2.39
CA THR A 5 23.37 -7.04 1.31
C THR A 5 23.97 -7.45 -0.03
N PHE A 6 24.96 -8.35 -0.02
CA PHE A 6 25.56 -8.89 -1.24
C PHE A 6 26.07 -10.30 -0.99
N SER A 7 25.32 -11.31 -1.42
CA SER A 7 25.73 -12.71 -1.32
C SER A 7 26.80 -13.04 -2.37
N GLN A 8 27.98 -13.51 -1.91
CA GLN A 8 29.13 -13.78 -2.80
C GLN A 8 28.99 -15.10 -3.58
N THR A 9 28.05 -15.96 -3.20
CA THR A 9 27.79 -17.22 -3.90
C THR A 9 27.12 -16.92 -5.24
N LYS A 10 27.73 -17.35 -6.34
CA LYS A 10 27.06 -17.34 -7.64
C LYS A 10 25.92 -18.37 -7.65
N ASN A 11 24.68 -17.89 -7.68
CA ASN A 11 23.47 -18.70 -7.78
C ASN A 11 22.72 -18.46 -9.10
N ASP A 12 21.69 -19.26 -9.35
CA ASP A 12 20.78 -19.14 -10.49
C ASP A 12 19.44 -18.57 -9.99
N GLN A 13 19.26 -17.26 -10.15
CA GLN A 13 18.12 -16.52 -9.60
C GLN A 13 16.76 -17.02 -10.14
N LEU A 14 16.73 -17.67 -11.30
CA LEU A 14 15.50 -18.25 -11.87
C LEU A 14 15.01 -19.49 -11.11
N LYS A 15 15.84 -20.03 -10.20
CA LYS A 15 15.55 -21.24 -9.41
C LYS A 15 15.37 -20.97 -7.92
N GLU A 16 15.73 -19.77 -7.44
CA GLU A 16 15.47 -19.38 -6.06
C GLU A 16 13.96 -19.27 -5.82
N PRO A 17 13.45 -19.59 -4.61
CA PRO A 17 12.09 -19.25 -4.23
C PRO A 17 11.90 -17.74 -4.18
N MET A 18 10.65 -17.25 -4.16
CA MET A 18 10.38 -15.81 -3.95
C MET A 18 10.98 -15.32 -2.63
N PHE A 19 10.86 -16.14 -1.58
CA PHE A 19 11.31 -15.82 -0.23
C PHE A 19 12.14 -16.95 0.39
N PHE A 20 12.97 -16.60 1.36
CA PHE A 20 13.80 -17.51 2.17
C PHE A 20 14.89 -18.29 1.41
N GLY A 21 15.17 -17.91 0.15
CA GLY A 21 16.32 -18.41 -0.61
C GLY A 21 17.60 -17.65 -0.27
N GLN A 22 18.56 -17.67 -1.20
CA GLN A 22 19.76 -16.85 -1.07
C GLN A 22 19.42 -15.35 -1.25
N PRO A 23 19.85 -14.44 -0.34
CA PRO A 23 19.65 -13.01 -0.53
C PRO A 23 20.16 -12.53 -1.88
N VAL A 24 19.38 -11.67 -2.55
CA VAL A 24 19.71 -11.16 -3.89
C VAL A 24 21.07 -10.48 -3.87
N ASN A 25 21.87 -10.70 -4.91
CA ASN A 25 23.18 -10.05 -5.09
C ASN A 25 23.17 -9.06 -6.26
N VAL A 26 22.94 -9.54 -7.48
CA VAL A 26 22.89 -8.71 -8.68
C VAL A 26 21.42 -8.38 -8.96
N ALA A 27 21.08 -7.10 -8.90
CA ALA A 27 19.83 -6.57 -9.43
C ALA A 27 19.92 -6.54 -10.97
N ARG A 28 19.18 -7.43 -11.63
CA ARG A 28 19.10 -7.56 -13.09
C ARG A 28 17.66 -7.77 -13.53
N TYR A 29 17.34 -7.30 -14.73
CA TYR A 29 15.96 -7.20 -15.22
C TYR A 29 15.80 -7.74 -16.65
N ASP A 30 16.81 -8.44 -17.17
CA ASP A 30 16.76 -9.04 -18.51
C ASP A 30 16.02 -10.39 -18.56
N GLN A 31 15.78 -11.00 -17.39
CA GLN A 31 15.06 -12.26 -17.22
C GLN A 31 14.43 -12.33 -15.84
N GLN A 32 13.29 -13.03 -15.72
CA GLN A 32 12.54 -13.16 -14.47
C GLN A 32 12.13 -14.61 -14.24
N LYS A 33 12.10 -15.06 -12.98
CA LYS A 33 11.36 -16.26 -12.60
C LYS A 33 9.86 -16.02 -12.74
N TYR A 34 9.40 -14.85 -12.31
CA TYR A 34 8.00 -14.44 -12.38
C TYR A 34 7.85 -13.08 -13.06
N GLU A 35 7.60 -13.08 -14.37
CA GLU A 35 7.43 -11.87 -15.20
C GLU A 35 6.37 -10.87 -14.70
N ILE A 36 5.42 -11.32 -13.87
CA ILE A 36 4.39 -10.44 -13.33
C ILE A 36 4.99 -9.28 -12.54
N PHE A 37 6.04 -9.51 -11.75
CA PHE A 37 6.63 -8.45 -10.94
C PHE A 37 7.31 -7.38 -11.80
N GLU A 38 7.98 -7.78 -12.89
CA GLU A 38 8.51 -6.82 -13.88
C GLU A 38 7.38 -6.01 -14.54
N LYS A 39 6.29 -6.67 -14.94
CA LYS A 39 5.12 -5.97 -15.54
C LYS A 39 4.50 -4.97 -14.57
N LEU A 40 4.48 -5.30 -13.28
CA LEU A 40 3.99 -4.39 -12.23
C LEU A 40 4.94 -3.22 -12.01
N ILE A 41 6.25 -3.44 -11.98
CA ILE A 41 7.28 -2.38 -11.92
C ILE A 41 7.11 -1.42 -13.09
N GLU A 42 7.13 -1.92 -14.33
CA GLU A 42 7.00 -1.10 -15.53
C GLU A 42 5.70 -0.27 -15.51
N LYS A 43 4.60 -0.89 -15.08
CA LYS A 43 3.32 -0.19 -14.95
C LYS A 43 3.32 0.88 -13.88
N GLN A 44 3.83 0.59 -12.69
CA GLN A 44 3.90 1.56 -11.60
C GLN A 44 4.79 2.75 -11.95
N LEU A 45 5.92 2.50 -12.62
CA LEU A 45 6.78 3.56 -13.14
C LEU A 45 6.06 4.38 -14.22
N SER A 46 5.33 3.73 -15.13
CA SER A 46 4.52 4.45 -16.15
C SER A 46 3.41 5.33 -15.54
N PHE A 47 3.04 5.04 -14.29
CA PHE A 47 2.00 5.75 -13.56
C PHE A 47 2.54 6.90 -12.71
N PHE A 48 3.85 7.12 -12.65
CA PHE A 48 4.45 8.18 -11.83
C PHE A 48 3.69 9.50 -11.96
N TRP A 49 3.32 10.05 -10.81
CA TRP A 49 2.57 11.29 -10.68
C TRP A 49 3.07 12.05 -9.46
N ARG A 50 2.83 13.36 -9.44
CA ARG A 50 3.22 14.22 -8.31
C ARG A 50 1.97 14.87 -7.73
N PRO A 51 1.75 14.80 -6.41
CA PRO A 51 0.53 15.35 -5.82
C PRO A 51 0.35 16.84 -6.07
N GLU A 52 1.45 17.59 -6.15
CA GLU A 52 1.42 19.04 -6.35
C GLU A 52 0.96 19.44 -7.76
N GLU A 53 0.87 18.50 -8.71
CA GLU A 53 0.31 18.72 -10.05
C GLU A 53 -1.23 18.72 -10.07
N VAL A 54 -1.86 18.24 -8.99
CA VAL A 54 -3.32 18.26 -8.85
C VAL A 54 -3.76 19.51 -8.10
N ASP A 55 -4.59 20.32 -8.76
CA ASP A 55 -5.24 21.48 -8.15
C ASP A 55 -6.31 21.03 -7.14
N VAL A 56 -6.12 21.43 -5.88
CA VAL A 56 -7.00 21.19 -4.73
C VAL A 56 -7.50 22.51 -4.13
N SER A 57 -7.39 23.62 -4.84
CA SER A 57 -7.69 24.97 -4.32
C SER A 57 -9.16 25.15 -3.93
N ARG A 58 -10.09 24.54 -4.68
CA ARG A 58 -11.53 24.61 -4.41
C ARG A 58 -11.96 23.76 -3.21
N ASP A 59 -11.25 22.69 -2.91
CA ASP A 59 -11.58 21.74 -1.84
C ASP A 59 -11.67 22.41 -0.46
N ARG A 60 -10.93 23.51 -0.23
CA ARG A 60 -11.07 24.30 1.01
C ARG A 60 -12.47 24.88 1.15
N ILE A 61 -12.99 25.48 0.09
CA ILE A 61 -14.31 26.13 0.09
C ILE A 61 -15.39 25.07 0.29
N ASP A 62 -15.28 23.97 -0.46
CA ASP A 62 -16.20 22.84 -0.35
C ASP A 62 -16.18 22.29 1.08
N TYR A 63 -15.00 21.97 1.63
CA TYR A 63 -14.86 21.43 2.98
C TYR A 63 -15.46 22.36 4.04
N GLN A 64 -15.23 23.67 3.96
CA GLN A 64 -15.81 24.62 4.92
C GLN A 64 -17.33 24.71 4.83
N ALA A 65 -17.89 24.55 3.63
CA ALA A 65 -19.33 24.57 3.38
C ALA A 65 -20.04 23.27 3.77
N LEU A 66 -19.31 22.16 3.95
CA LEU A 66 -19.89 20.88 4.38
C LEU A 66 -20.59 21.01 5.75
N PRO A 67 -21.75 20.35 5.94
CA PRO A 67 -22.30 20.11 7.27
C PRO A 67 -21.29 19.41 8.18
N GLU A 68 -21.39 19.63 9.49
CA GLU A 68 -20.39 19.12 10.45
C GLU A 68 -20.23 17.58 10.41
N HIS A 69 -21.33 16.84 10.27
CA HIS A 69 -21.26 15.38 10.13
C HIS A 69 -20.59 14.95 8.82
N GLU A 70 -20.71 15.72 7.73
CA GLU A 70 -20.00 15.44 6.48
C GLU A 70 -18.52 15.79 6.56
N LYS A 71 -18.16 16.87 7.28
CA LYS A 71 -16.75 17.16 7.61
C LYS A 71 -16.13 16.01 8.39
N HIS A 72 -16.86 15.47 9.37
CA HIS A 72 -16.47 14.29 10.14
C HIS A 72 -16.26 13.07 9.24
N ILE A 73 -17.21 12.77 8.34
CA ILE A 73 -17.08 11.65 7.37
C ILE A 73 -15.81 11.83 6.53
N PHE A 74 -15.63 13.00 5.91
CA PHE A 74 -14.52 13.27 5.02
C PHE A 74 -13.17 13.19 5.75
N ILE A 75 -13.01 13.91 6.86
CA ILE A 75 -11.72 14.00 7.54
C ILE A 75 -11.37 12.69 8.27
N SER A 76 -12.36 11.96 8.78
CA SER A 76 -12.12 10.65 9.39
C SER A 76 -11.65 9.63 8.36
N ASN A 77 -12.23 9.65 7.16
CA ASN A 77 -11.77 8.82 6.04
C ASN A 77 -10.33 9.18 5.64
N LEU A 78 -10.04 10.48 5.47
CA LEU A 78 -8.71 10.94 5.06
C LEU A 78 -7.62 10.61 6.08
N LYS A 79 -7.92 10.74 7.38
CA LYS A 79 -7.02 10.32 8.48
C LYS A 79 -6.73 8.82 8.41
N TYR A 80 -7.75 8.01 8.14
CA TYR A 80 -7.57 6.56 8.02
C TYR A 80 -6.70 6.18 6.82
N GLN A 81 -6.94 6.79 5.65
CA GLN A 81 -6.09 6.61 4.47
C GLN A 81 -4.63 7.00 4.76
N THR A 82 -4.43 8.13 5.43
CA THR A 82 -3.09 8.61 5.83
C THR A 82 -2.37 7.63 6.77
N LEU A 83 -3.10 7.01 7.70
CA LEU A 83 -2.55 5.97 8.56
C LEU A 83 -2.08 4.76 7.75
N LEU A 84 -2.94 4.25 6.86
CA LEU A 84 -2.66 3.04 6.09
C LEU A 84 -1.40 3.24 5.23
N ASP A 85 -1.29 4.35 4.48
CA ASP A 85 -0.09 4.58 3.64
C ASP A 85 1.14 5.01 4.44
N SER A 86 0.95 5.51 5.67
CA SER A 86 2.08 5.65 6.58
C SER A 86 2.68 4.28 6.91
N ILE A 87 1.85 3.25 7.11
CA ILE A 87 2.30 1.87 7.33
C ILE A 87 2.86 1.30 6.02
N GLN A 88 2.15 1.41 4.90
CA GLN A 88 2.56 0.84 3.60
C GLN A 88 3.82 1.50 3.02
N GLY A 89 4.08 2.78 3.29
CA GLY A 89 5.29 3.46 2.85
C GLY A 89 6.60 2.94 3.45
N ARG A 90 6.53 2.15 4.53
CA ARG A 90 7.73 1.57 5.19
C ARG A 90 7.71 0.05 5.31
N SER A 91 6.54 -0.52 5.57
CA SER A 91 6.44 -1.89 6.08
C SER A 91 6.77 -2.96 5.04
N PRO A 92 6.37 -2.85 3.75
CA PRO A 92 6.85 -3.75 2.70
C PRO A 92 8.38 -3.81 2.64
N ASN A 93 9.06 -2.66 2.68
CA ASN A 93 10.53 -2.61 2.67
C ASN A 93 11.14 -3.28 3.90
N VAL A 94 10.72 -2.89 5.10
CA VAL A 94 11.34 -3.37 6.35
C VAL A 94 11.05 -4.86 6.58
N ALA A 95 9.85 -5.34 6.23
CA ALA A 95 9.43 -6.70 6.51
C ALA A 95 9.80 -7.71 5.41
N LEU A 96 9.75 -7.31 4.13
CA LEU A 96 9.88 -8.26 3.02
C LEU A 96 11.29 -8.29 2.42
N LEU A 97 11.98 -7.15 2.26
CA LEU A 97 13.32 -7.13 1.66
C LEU A 97 14.32 -8.08 2.33
N PRO A 98 14.35 -8.21 3.68
CA PRO A 98 15.27 -9.14 4.31
C PRO A 98 15.01 -10.62 3.97
N LEU A 99 13.84 -10.94 3.43
CA LEU A 99 13.38 -12.30 3.15
C LEU A 99 13.39 -12.66 1.65
N ILE A 100 13.48 -11.68 0.75
CA ILE A 100 13.36 -11.91 -0.70
C ILE A 100 14.64 -12.51 -1.28
N SER A 101 14.48 -13.40 -2.27
CA SER A 101 15.58 -14.12 -2.93
C SER A 101 15.56 -14.06 -4.47
N ILE A 102 14.65 -13.28 -5.08
CA ILE A 102 14.62 -13.02 -6.53
C ILE A 102 14.59 -11.50 -6.82
N PRO A 103 15.35 -11.02 -7.82
CA PRO A 103 15.55 -9.59 -8.05
C PRO A 103 14.28 -8.84 -8.48
N GLU A 104 13.42 -9.45 -9.30
CA GLU A 104 12.20 -8.81 -9.78
C GLU A 104 11.19 -8.55 -8.66
N LEU A 105 11.15 -9.39 -7.63
CA LEU A 105 10.29 -9.20 -6.47
C LEU A 105 10.87 -8.16 -5.51
N GLU A 106 12.19 -8.17 -5.32
CA GLU A 106 12.90 -7.20 -4.48
C GLU A 106 12.62 -5.78 -4.99
N THR A 107 12.86 -5.54 -6.28
CA THR A 107 12.63 -4.23 -6.90
C THR A 107 11.14 -3.87 -6.96
N TRP A 108 10.23 -4.84 -7.11
CA TRP A 108 8.79 -4.57 -7.04
C TRP A 108 8.39 -4.05 -5.67
N VAL A 109 8.88 -4.67 -4.59
CA VAL A 109 8.58 -4.22 -3.22
C VAL A 109 9.09 -2.81 -2.96
N GLU A 110 10.29 -2.47 -3.42
CA GLU A 110 10.82 -1.11 -3.30
C GLU A 110 10.01 -0.09 -4.12
N THR A 111 9.61 -0.47 -5.34
CA THR A 111 8.82 0.39 -6.24
C THR A 111 7.42 0.64 -5.66
N TRP A 112 6.80 -0.39 -5.11
CA TRP A 112 5.54 -0.32 -4.38
C TRP A 112 5.68 0.55 -3.14
N ALA A 113 6.63 0.28 -2.24
CA ALA A 113 6.80 1.12 -1.05
C ALA A 113 7.10 2.59 -1.41
N PHE A 114 7.78 2.84 -2.53
CA PHE A 114 7.98 4.18 -3.05
C PHE A 114 6.66 4.86 -3.48
N SER A 115 5.79 4.20 -4.25
CA SER A 115 4.49 4.78 -4.63
C SER A 115 3.63 5.14 -3.41
N GLU A 116 3.68 4.32 -2.36
CA GLU A 116 2.98 4.59 -1.08
C GLU A 116 3.47 5.87 -0.39
N THR A 117 4.77 6.22 -0.55
CA THR A 117 5.26 7.51 -0.07
C THR A 117 4.68 8.69 -0.85
N ILE A 118 4.40 8.52 -2.15
CA ILE A 118 3.73 9.52 -2.98
C ILE A 118 2.27 9.70 -2.51
N HIS A 119 1.59 8.61 -2.16
CA HIS A 119 0.24 8.65 -1.59
C HIS A 119 0.23 9.42 -0.27
N SER A 120 1.14 9.10 0.66
CA SER A 120 1.31 9.82 1.93
C SER A 120 1.58 11.32 1.74
N ARG A 121 2.43 11.68 0.76
CA ARG A 121 2.68 13.08 0.38
C ARG A 121 1.42 13.75 -0.17
N SER A 122 0.59 13.01 -0.90
CA SER A 122 -0.66 13.51 -1.44
C SER A 122 -1.69 13.83 -0.37
N TYR A 123 -1.79 13.04 0.70
CA TYR A 123 -2.65 13.39 1.83
C TYR A 123 -2.16 14.64 2.55
N THR A 124 -0.84 14.81 2.69
CA THR A 124 -0.28 16.06 3.20
C THR A 124 -0.67 17.25 2.33
N HIS A 125 -0.64 17.10 1.00
CA HIS A 125 -1.08 18.12 0.05
C HIS A 125 -2.58 18.43 0.18
N ILE A 126 -3.44 17.42 0.38
CA ILE A 126 -4.87 17.64 0.63
C ILE A 126 -5.09 18.35 1.97
N ILE A 127 -4.58 17.78 3.08
CA ILE A 127 -4.80 18.26 4.45
C ILE A 127 -4.38 19.72 4.58
N ARG A 128 -3.16 20.08 4.13
CA ARG A 128 -2.67 21.47 4.23
C ARG A 128 -3.52 22.48 3.45
N ASN A 129 -4.24 22.02 2.42
CA ASN A 129 -5.07 22.88 1.59
C ASN A 129 -6.51 22.99 2.08
N ILE A 130 -7.01 22.09 2.93
CA ILE A 130 -8.42 22.12 3.41
C ILE A 130 -8.58 22.58 4.87
N VAL A 131 -7.57 22.36 5.73
CA VAL A 131 -7.59 22.83 7.13
C VAL A 131 -6.66 24.03 7.36
N ASN A 132 -6.81 24.67 8.53
CA ASN A 132 -5.94 25.78 8.94
C ASN A 132 -4.67 25.30 9.66
N ASP A 133 -4.81 24.28 10.50
CA ASP A 133 -3.70 23.66 11.23
C ASP A 133 -3.67 22.15 10.96
N PRO A 134 -2.79 21.69 10.05
CA PRO A 134 -2.63 20.26 9.74
C PRO A 134 -2.20 19.41 10.93
N SER A 135 -1.51 20.00 11.92
CA SER A 135 -0.95 19.26 13.06
C SER A 135 -2.04 18.56 13.86
N VAL A 136 -3.19 19.23 14.04
CA VAL A 136 -4.37 18.65 14.71
C VAL A 136 -4.85 17.38 14.01
N VAL A 137 -4.84 17.37 12.67
CA VAL A 137 -5.25 16.20 11.89
C VAL A 137 -4.23 15.07 12.04
N PHE A 138 -2.94 15.39 11.96
CA PHE A 138 -1.86 14.41 12.06
C PHE A 138 -1.76 13.78 13.46
N ASP A 139 -1.89 14.58 14.52
CA ASP A 139 -1.84 14.08 15.90
C ASP A 139 -3.05 13.18 16.20
N ASP A 140 -4.24 13.54 15.69
CA ASP A 140 -5.43 12.72 15.87
C ASP A 140 -5.33 11.35 15.18
N ILE A 141 -4.58 11.22 14.07
CA ILE A 141 -4.34 9.90 13.47
C ILE A 141 -3.71 8.92 14.47
N VAL A 142 -2.82 9.43 15.34
CA VAL A 142 -2.12 8.62 16.33
C VAL A 142 -3.02 8.33 17.53
N THR A 143 -3.84 9.26 17.99
CA THR A 143 -4.60 9.11 19.26
C THR A 143 -6.05 8.68 19.10
N ASN A 144 -6.61 8.71 17.88
CA ASN A 144 -8.01 8.39 17.65
C ASN A 144 -8.28 6.89 17.83
N GLU A 145 -9.07 6.55 18.84
CA GLU A 145 -9.36 5.17 19.23
C GLU A 145 -9.93 4.32 18.09
N GLN A 146 -10.81 4.88 17.27
CA GLN A 146 -11.46 4.15 16.16
C GLN A 146 -10.51 3.93 14.97
N ILE A 147 -9.50 4.79 14.82
CA ILE A 147 -8.40 4.61 13.86
C ILE A 147 -7.39 3.60 14.40
N GLN A 148 -6.94 3.76 15.64
CA GLN A 148 -5.98 2.85 16.28
C GLN A 148 -6.47 1.40 16.35
N LYS A 149 -7.74 1.15 16.67
CA LYS A 149 -8.32 -0.21 16.71
C LYS A 149 -8.13 -0.99 15.40
N ARG A 150 -8.01 -0.29 14.27
CA ARG A 150 -7.74 -0.89 12.95
C ARG A 150 -6.24 -0.97 12.66
N ALA A 151 -5.47 0.01 13.12
CA ALA A 151 -4.01 0.05 13.02
C ALA A 151 -3.35 -1.13 13.73
N GLU A 152 -3.74 -1.41 14.98
CA GLU A 152 -3.11 -2.42 15.86
C GLU A 152 -3.08 -3.81 15.22
N GLY A 153 -4.18 -4.19 14.55
CA GLY A 153 -4.24 -5.48 13.86
C GLY A 153 -3.31 -5.55 12.66
N ILE A 154 -3.15 -4.46 11.89
CA ILE A 154 -2.30 -4.41 10.70
C ILE A 154 -0.83 -4.40 11.10
N SER A 155 -0.43 -3.52 12.00
CA SER A 155 0.97 -3.36 12.39
C SER A 155 1.50 -4.61 13.09
N ALA A 156 0.68 -5.31 13.88
CA ALA A 156 1.09 -6.53 14.57
C ALA A 156 1.60 -7.63 13.62
N TYR A 157 0.97 -7.83 12.45
CA TYR A 157 1.45 -8.83 11.48
C TYR A 157 2.84 -8.49 10.93
N TYR A 158 3.09 -7.21 10.68
CA TYR A 158 4.41 -6.74 10.26
C TYR A 158 5.43 -6.85 11.39
N ASP A 159 5.10 -6.37 12.58
CA ASP A 159 5.99 -6.35 13.74
C ASP A 159 6.43 -7.77 14.13
N GLU A 160 5.49 -8.71 14.21
CA GLU A 160 5.77 -10.12 14.50
C GLU A 160 6.64 -10.77 13.41
N LEU A 161 6.39 -10.48 12.14
CA LEU A 161 7.20 -10.98 11.02
C LEU A 161 8.63 -10.43 11.09
N ILE A 162 8.80 -9.13 11.34
CA ILE A 162 10.11 -8.46 11.45
C ILE A 162 10.90 -9.02 12.64
N GLU A 163 10.25 -9.20 13.79
CA GLU A 163 10.88 -9.78 14.98
C GLU A 163 11.36 -11.22 14.72
N MET A 164 10.49 -12.07 14.17
CA MET A 164 10.85 -13.47 13.87
C MET A 164 11.92 -13.57 12.78
N THR A 165 11.88 -12.70 11.78
CA THR A 165 12.93 -12.58 10.75
C THR A 165 14.28 -12.25 11.38
N SER A 166 14.29 -11.33 12.34
CA SER A 166 15.51 -10.96 13.07
C SER A 166 16.08 -12.16 13.85
N TYR A 167 15.25 -12.91 14.57
CA TYR A 167 15.70 -14.13 15.25
C TYR A 167 16.23 -15.19 14.27
N TRP A 168 15.56 -15.38 13.12
CA TRP A 168 16.02 -16.34 12.11
C TRP A 168 17.36 -15.96 11.48
N HIS A 169 17.58 -14.67 11.20
CA HIS A 169 18.85 -14.19 10.69
C HIS A 169 19.99 -14.30 11.72
N LEU A 170 19.70 -13.98 12.99
CA LEU A 170 20.72 -13.96 14.05
C LEU A 170 21.07 -15.35 14.58
N LEU A 171 20.06 -16.19 14.81
CA LEU A 171 20.22 -17.45 15.52
C LEU A 171 20.13 -18.68 14.61
N GLY A 172 19.46 -18.55 13.45
CA GLY A 172 19.11 -19.70 12.61
C GLY A 172 18.06 -20.61 13.26
N GLU A 173 17.64 -21.65 12.54
CA GLU A 173 16.67 -22.62 13.06
C GLU A 173 17.22 -23.40 14.25
N GLY A 174 16.35 -23.65 15.23
CA GLY A 174 16.68 -24.43 16.42
C GLY A 174 16.12 -23.83 17.70
N THR A 175 16.47 -24.46 18.82
CA THR A 175 16.11 -24.02 20.16
C THR A 175 17.28 -23.33 20.81
N HIS A 176 17.13 -22.05 21.11
CA HIS A 176 18.16 -21.16 21.64
C HIS A 176 17.85 -20.74 23.07
N THR A 177 18.85 -20.20 23.78
CA THR A 177 18.65 -19.58 25.10
C THR A 177 19.13 -18.13 25.04
N VAL A 178 18.22 -17.18 25.26
CA VAL A 178 18.51 -15.74 25.27
C VAL A 178 18.12 -15.19 26.64
N ASN A 179 19.09 -14.63 27.38
CA ASN A 179 18.87 -14.10 28.73
C ASN A 179 18.16 -15.09 29.69
N GLY A 180 18.48 -16.38 29.58
CA GLY A 180 17.88 -17.44 30.40
C GLY A 180 16.47 -17.86 29.98
N LYS A 181 15.93 -17.35 28.88
CA LYS A 181 14.65 -17.79 28.29
C LYS A 181 14.91 -18.63 27.04
N THR A 182 14.13 -19.69 26.87
CA THR A 182 14.13 -20.51 25.65
C THR A 182 13.46 -19.75 24.51
N VAL A 183 14.13 -19.66 23.36
CA VAL A 183 13.60 -19.08 22.12
C VAL A 183 13.69 -20.14 21.03
N THR A 184 12.54 -20.56 20.50
CA THR A 184 12.49 -21.52 19.39
C THR A 184 12.31 -20.78 18.08
N VAL A 185 13.24 -20.99 17.15
CA VAL A 185 13.21 -20.41 15.81
C VAL A 185 12.91 -21.54 14.83
N SER A 186 11.80 -21.42 14.11
CA SER A 186 11.35 -22.37 13.08
C SER A 186 11.12 -21.64 11.78
N LEU A 187 11.73 -22.12 10.69
CA LEU A 187 11.48 -21.55 9.37
C LEU A 187 10.03 -21.77 8.94
N ARG A 188 9.42 -22.91 9.31
CA ARG A 188 8.00 -23.19 9.02
C ARG A 188 7.07 -22.15 9.66
N GLU A 189 7.30 -21.81 10.93
CA GLU A 189 6.51 -20.76 11.59
C GLU A 189 6.78 -19.37 10.99
N LEU A 190 8.02 -19.06 10.61
CA LEU A 190 8.34 -17.80 9.93
C LEU A 190 7.65 -17.69 8.57
N LYS A 191 7.63 -18.78 7.80
CA LYS A 191 6.89 -18.93 6.54
C LYS A 191 5.38 -18.70 6.74
N LYS A 192 4.81 -19.30 7.79
CA LYS A 192 3.41 -19.05 8.19
C LYS A 192 3.16 -17.58 8.51
N LYS A 193 4.04 -16.93 9.28
CA LYS A 193 3.93 -15.49 9.59
C LYS A 193 4.02 -14.62 8.35
N LEU A 194 4.91 -14.93 7.41
CA LEU A 194 4.97 -14.24 6.12
C LEU A 194 3.65 -14.40 5.36
N TYR A 195 3.12 -15.61 5.27
CA TYR A 195 1.86 -15.88 4.54
C TYR A 195 0.67 -15.12 5.15
N LEU A 196 0.53 -15.13 6.47
CA LEU A 196 -0.51 -14.38 7.19
C LEU A 196 -0.32 -12.86 7.03
N CYS A 197 0.93 -12.37 7.06
CA CYS A 197 1.24 -10.97 6.82
C CYS A 197 0.81 -10.56 5.41
N LEU A 198 1.18 -11.32 4.38
CA LEU A 198 0.77 -11.04 2.99
C LEU A 198 -0.75 -11.10 2.81
N MET A 199 -1.45 -12.02 3.48
CA MET A 199 -2.92 -12.07 3.51
C MET A 199 -3.52 -10.81 4.15
N SER A 200 -2.94 -10.34 5.26
CA SER A 200 -3.36 -9.11 5.93
C SER A 200 -3.16 -7.87 5.05
N VAL A 201 -2.00 -7.77 4.38
CA VAL A 201 -1.70 -6.68 3.45
C VAL A 201 -2.63 -6.71 2.24
N ASN A 202 -2.91 -7.90 1.70
CA ASN A 202 -3.90 -8.03 0.62
C ASN A 202 -5.30 -7.59 1.06
N ALA A 203 -5.72 -7.87 2.30
CA ALA A 203 -6.98 -7.35 2.82
C ALA A 203 -6.94 -5.82 3.01
N LEU A 204 -5.80 -5.26 3.42
CA LEU A 204 -5.60 -3.82 3.53
C LEU A 204 -5.81 -3.12 2.18
N GLU A 205 -5.07 -3.53 1.15
CA GLU A 205 -5.09 -2.88 -0.16
C GLU A 205 -6.37 -3.17 -0.93
N ALA A 206 -6.83 -4.43 -0.90
CA ALA A 206 -7.92 -4.86 -1.76
C ALA A 206 -9.31 -4.62 -1.16
N ILE A 207 -9.42 -4.39 0.15
CA ILE A 207 -10.70 -4.16 0.86
C ILE A 207 -10.69 -2.79 1.55
N ARG A 208 -9.79 -2.54 2.50
CA ARG A 208 -9.85 -1.34 3.37
C ARG A 208 -9.70 -0.05 2.55
N PHE A 209 -8.74 -0.02 1.63
CA PHE A 209 -8.59 1.12 0.72
C PHE A 209 -9.81 1.31 -0.18
N TYR A 210 -10.37 0.25 -0.75
CA TYR A 210 -11.57 0.35 -1.59
C TYR A 210 -12.81 0.87 -0.83
N VAL A 211 -12.97 0.50 0.44
CA VAL A 211 -14.00 1.07 1.32
C VAL A 211 -13.77 2.57 1.52
N SER A 212 -12.52 2.99 1.70
CA SER A 212 -12.17 4.42 1.81
C SER A 212 -12.39 5.19 0.50
N PHE A 213 -12.18 4.54 -0.65
CA PHE A 213 -12.41 5.12 -1.97
C PHE A 213 -13.90 5.35 -2.22
N ALA A 214 -14.75 4.41 -1.82
CA ALA A 214 -16.20 4.59 -1.87
C ALA A 214 -16.63 5.86 -1.09
N CYS A 215 -16.03 6.11 0.07
CA CYS A 215 -16.30 7.32 0.84
C CYS A 215 -15.84 8.59 0.13
N SER A 216 -14.64 8.58 -0.44
CA SER A 216 -14.06 9.73 -1.16
C SER A 216 -14.86 10.07 -2.43
N PHE A 217 -15.18 9.07 -3.24
CA PHE A 217 -15.90 9.28 -4.50
C PHE A 217 -17.37 9.59 -4.31
N ALA A 218 -17.98 9.25 -3.17
CA ALA A 218 -19.34 9.70 -2.87
C ALA A 218 -19.44 11.23 -2.69
N PHE A 219 -18.37 11.92 -2.28
CA PHE A 219 -18.31 13.39 -2.36
C PHE A 219 -18.17 13.87 -3.81
N ALA A 220 -17.36 13.17 -4.62
CA ALA A 220 -17.15 13.51 -6.02
C ALA A 220 -18.42 13.39 -6.87
N GLU A 221 -19.27 12.38 -6.61
CA GLU A 221 -20.60 12.25 -7.23
C GLU A 221 -21.55 13.43 -6.92
N ARG A 222 -21.21 14.24 -5.92
CA ARG A 222 -21.94 15.45 -5.54
C ARG A 222 -21.25 16.74 -6.01
N GLU A 223 -20.24 16.62 -6.87
CA GLU A 223 -19.40 17.73 -7.36
C GLU A 223 -18.69 18.47 -6.21
N LEU A 224 -18.32 17.74 -5.15
CA LEU A 224 -17.60 18.26 -3.99
C LEU A 224 -16.26 17.56 -3.82
N MET A 225 -15.26 18.29 -3.31
CA MET A 225 -13.93 17.73 -3.00
C MET A 225 -13.28 17.09 -4.23
N GLU A 226 -13.43 17.72 -5.39
CA GLU A 226 -13.00 17.17 -6.68
C GLU A 226 -11.47 17.07 -6.79
N GLY A 227 -10.72 17.96 -6.14
CA GLY A 227 -9.25 17.88 -6.07
C GLY A 227 -8.80 16.62 -5.34
N ASN A 228 -9.38 16.35 -4.17
CA ASN A 228 -9.23 15.09 -3.45
C ASN A 228 -9.63 13.91 -4.35
N ALA A 229 -10.78 13.95 -5.02
CA ALA A 229 -11.23 12.86 -5.88
C ALA A 229 -10.24 12.53 -7.01
N LYS A 230 -9.62 13.54 -7.63
CA LYS A 230 -8.56 13.34 -8.64
C LYS A 230 -7.34 12.64 -8.06
N ILE A 231 -6.91 13.04 -6.85
CA ILE A 231 -5.80 12.37 -6.14
C ILE A 231 -6.16 10.92 -5.80
N ILE A 232 -7.33 10.69 -5.19
CA ILE A 232 -7.78 9.34 -4.83
C ILE A 232 -7.93 8.43 -6.06
N ARG A 233 -8.26 8.99 -7.24
CA ARG A 233 -8.27 8.22 -8.49
C ARG A 233 -6.88 7.76 -8.92
N LEU A 234 -5.84 8.58 -8.71
CA LEU A 234 -4.45 8.18 -8.97
C LEU A 234 -3.99 7.12 -7.98
N ILE A 235 -4.29 7.30 -6.69
CA ILE A 235 -4.03 6.30 -5.63
C ILE A 235 -4.71 4.98 -5.96
N ALA A 236 -6.01 4.97 -6.27
CA ALA A 236 -6.76 3.75 -6.57
C ALA A 236 -6.26 3.01 -7.81
N ARG A 237 -5.63 3.71 -8.76
CA ARG A 237 -4.96 3.11 -9.92
C ARG A 237 -3.67 2.39 -9.51
N ASP A 238 -2.90 2.97 -8.59
CA ASP A 238 -1.70 2.35 -8.02
C ASP A 238 -2.08 1.15 -7.13
N GLU A 239 -3.08 1.28 -6.25
CA GLU A 239 -3.58 0.19 -5.40
C GLU A 239 -4.03 -1.05 -6.19
N ALA A 240 -4.54 -0.87 -7.41
CA ALA A 240 -4.89 -1.98 -8.29
C ALA A 240 -3.66 -2.81 -8.69
N LEU A 241 -2.47 -2.18 -8.82
CA LEU A 241 -1.20 -2.87 -9.02
C LEU A 241 -0.71 -3.53 -7.74
N HIS A 242 -0.80 -2.83 -6.60
CA HIS A 242 -0.34 -3.34 -5.31
C HIS A 242 -1.06 -4.65 -4.93
N LEU A 243 -2.41 -4.64 -4.96
CA LEU A 243 -3.21 -5.83 -4.70
C LEU A 243 -3.00 -6.94 -5.73
N THR A 244 -2.67 -6.59 -6.99
CA THR A 244 -2.33 -7.59 -8.00
C THR A 244 -1.02 -8.28 -7.62
N GLY A 245 -0.02 -7.52 -7.17
CA GLY A 245 1.24 -8.04 -6.63
C GLY A 245 1.02 -9.03 -5.50
N THR A 246 0.27 -8.65 -4.46
CA THR A 246 0.01 -9.54 -3.31
C THR A 246 -0.81 -10.77 -3.70
N GLN A 247 -1.83 -10.64 -4.57
CA GLN A 247 -2.59 -11.79 -5.06
C GLN A 247 -1.70 -12.79 -5.81
N HIS A 248 -0.77 -12.31 -6.64
CA HIS A 248 0.17 -13.17 -7.33
C HIS A 248 1.14 -13.85 -6.35
N MET A 249 1.70 -13.13 -5.37
CA MET A 249 2.54 -13.73 -4.33
C MET A 249 1.79 -14.85 -3.59
N LEU A 250 0.60 -14.56 -3.08
CA LEU A 250 -0.23 -15.53 -2.33
C LEU A 250 -0.60 -16.75 -3.17
N ASN A 251 -1.02 -16.54 -4.42
CA ASN A 251 -1.41 -17.62 -5.31
C ASN A 251 -0.23 -18.50 -5.73
N LEU A 252 0.95 -17.92 -5.98
CA LEU A 252 2.17 -18.68 -6.28
C LEU A 252 2.62 -19.51 -5.07
N LEU A 253 2.61 -18.92 -3.86
CA LEU A 253 2.96 -19.61 -2.62
C LEU A 253 2.03 -20.80 -2.34
N ARG A 254 0.70 -20.57 -2.33
CA ARG A 254 -0.26 -21.64 -2.01
C ARG A 254 -0.35 -22.73 -3.07
N SER A 255 0.08 -22.44 -4.31
CA SER A 255 0.07 -23.44 -5.38
C SER A 255 1.16 -24.50 -5.23
N GLY A 256 2.20 -24.22 -4.44
CA GLY A 256 3.39 -25.07 -4.32
C GLY A 256 4.35 -25.00 -5.50
N ALA A 257 4.07 -24.16 -6.51
CA ALA A 257 4.94 -23.98 -7.65
C ALA A 257 6.23 -23.23 -7.31
N ASP A 258 6.19 -22.33 -6.31
CA ASP A 258 7.36 -21.60 -5.83
C ASP A 258 8.09 -22.36 -4.70
N ASP A 259 7.32 -22.82 -3.71
CA ASP A 259 7.81 -23.56 -2.53
C ASP A 259 6.74 -24.58 -2.08
N PRO A 260 7.01 -25.90 -2.19
CA PRO A 260 6.08 -26.93 -1.75
C PRO A 260 5.69 -26.84 -0.27
N GLU A 261 6.60 -26.39 0.60
CA GLU A 261 6.30 -26.26 2.02
C GLU A 261 5.27 -25.15 2.28
N MET A 262 5.34 -24.06 1.51
CA MET A 262 4.38 -22.96 1.59
C MET A 262 2.97 -23.39 1.16
N ALA A 263 2.84 -24.36 0.26
CA ALA A 263 1.52 -24.91 -0.08
C ALA A 263 0.88 -25.65 1.10
N GLU A 264 1.67 -26.45 1.83
CA GLU A 264 1.19 -27.13 3.04
C GLU A 264 0.80 -26.13 4.12
N ILE A 265 1.66 -25.13 4.38
CA ILE A 265 1.39 -24.08 5.37
C ILE A 265 0.13 -23.29 5.01
N ALA A 266 -0.04 -22.92 3.74
CA ALA A 266 -1.20 -22.19 3.25
C ALA A 266 -2.51 -22.96 3.48
N GLU A 267 -2.50 -24.28 3.28
CA GLU A 267 -3.66 -25.13 3.56
C GLU A 267 -3.90 -25.27 5.08
N GLU A 268 -2.85 -25.46 5.87
CA GLU A 268 -2.93 -25.56 7.34
C GLU A 268 -3.52 -24.31 7.99
N CYS A 269 -3.15 -23.12 7.50
CA CYS A 269 -3.64 -21.85 8.02
C CYS A 269 -4.82 -21.27 7.23
N LYS A 270 -5.47 -22.05 6.35
CA LYS A 270 -6.58 -21.58 5.50
C LYS A 270 -7.74 -20.99 6.32
N GLN A 271 -8.12 -21.64 7.42
CA GLN A 271 -9.19 -21.14 8.30
C GLN A 271 -8.76 -19.84 9.01
N GLU A 272 -7.50 -19.75 9.45
CA GLU A 272 -6.95 -18.55 10.07
C GLU A 272 -6.93 -17.37 9.08
N CYS A 273 -6.59 -17.62 7.81
CA CYS A 273 -6.68 -16.62 6.74
C CYS A 273 -8.13 -16.20 6.47
N TYR A 274 -9.07 -17.15 6.45
CA TYR A 274 -10.49 -16.84 6.28
C TYR A 274 -10.99 -15.93 7.41
N ASP A 275 -10.70 -16.28 8.66
CA ASP A 275 -11.11 -15.50 9.83
C ASP A 275 -10.48 -14.11 9.84
N LEU A 276 -9.22 -13.99 9.41
CA LEU A 276 -8.52 -12.71 9.22
C LEU A 276 -9.28 -11.78 8.26
N PHE A 277 -9.67 -12.29 7.08
CA PHE A 277 -10.43 -11.49 6.11
C PHE A 277 -11.83 -11.11 6.63
N VAL A 278 -12.51 -12.03 7.32
CA VAL A 278 -13.81 -11.76 7.94
C VAL A 278 -13.69 -10.71 9.03
N GLN A 279 -12.63 -10.77 9.85
CA GLN A 279 -12.35 -9.77 10.86
C GLN A 279 -12.03 -8.40 10.25
N ALA A 280 -11.25 -8.37 9.18
CA ALA A 280 -10.98 -7.14 8.44
C ALA A 280 -12.27 -6.50 7.91
N ALA A 281 -13.13 -7.30 7.28
CA ALA A 281 -14.44 -6.84 6.81
C ALA A 281 -15.33 -6.35 7.96
N GLN A 282 -15.35 -7.05 9.10
CA GLN A 282 -16.13 -6.63 10.26
C GLN A 282 -15.62 -5.30 10.83
N GLN A 283 -14.31 -5.09 10.89
CA GLN A 283 -13.74 -3.82 11.32
C GLN A 283 -14.12 -2.65 10.41
N GLU A 284 -14.22 -2.87 9.08
CA GLU A 284 -14.71 -1.84 8.15
C GLU A 284 -16.22 -1.57 8.31
N LYS A 285 -17.02 -2.59 8.67
CA LYS A 285 -18.44 -2.40 9.02
C LYS A 285 -18.61 -1.62 10.33
N ASP A 286 -17.80 -1.94 11.35
CA ASP A 286 -17.77 -1.20 12.63
C ASP A 286 -17.28 0.24 12.41
N TRP A 287 -16.38 0.46 11.46
CA TRP A 287 -15.96 1.81 11.08
C TRP A 287 -17.12 2.63 10.51
N ALA A 288 -18.02 2.00 9.73
CA ALA A 288 -19.21 2.69 9.22
C ALA A 288 -20.11 3.22 10.36
N ASP A 289 -20.19 2.51 11.51
CA ASP A 289 -20.89 3.03 12.69
C ASP A 289 -20.29 4.33 13.20
N TYR A 290 -18.96 4.41 13.29
CA TYR A 290 -18.27 5.64 13.68
C TYR A 290 -18.41 6.75 12.64
N LEU A 291 -18.28 6.39 11.36
CA LEU A 291 -18.30 7.33 10.25
C LEU A 291 -19.65 8.05 10.15
N PHE A 292 -20.75 7.32 10.34
CA PHE A 292 -22.11 7.84 10.20
C PHE A 292 -22.83 8.13 11.52
N ARG A 293 -22.11 8.18 12.65
CA ARG A 293 -22.70 8.36 14.00
C ARG A 293 -23.53 9.64 14.15
N ASP A 294 -23.16 10.69 13.41
CA ASP A 294 -23.77 12.03 13.49
C ASP A 294 -24.64 12.36 12.26
N GLY A 295 -24.82 11.39 11.34
CA GLY A 295 -25.56 11.57 10.09
C GLY A 295 -24.92 10.82 8.92
N SER A 296 -25.68 10.61 7.85
CA SER A 296 -25.22 10.06 6.57
C SER A 296 -25.24 11.12 5.48
N MET A 297 -24.75 10.79 4.28
CA MET A 297 -24.79 11.70 3.13
C MET A 297 -25.53 11.09 1.93
N ILE A 298 -25.90 11.94 0.96
CA ILE A 298 -26.54 11.47 -0.27
C ILE A 298 -25.62 10.47 -0.96
N GLY A 299 -26.16 9.29 -1.30
CA GLY A 299 -25.43 8.24 -1.99
C GLY A 299 -24.57 7.34 -1.09
N LEU A 300 -24.39 7.68 0.19
CA LEU A 300 -23.59 6.86 1.12
C LEU A 300 -24.12 6.89 2.56
N ASN A 301 -24.42 5.72 3.09
CA ASN A 301 -24.81 5.51 4.48
C ASN A 301 -24.23 4.19 5.00
N LYS A 302 -24.42 3.92 6.29
CA LYS A 302 -23.92 2.70 6.94
C LYS A 302 -24.33 1.44 6.18
N ASP A 303 -25.60 1.30 5.83
CA ASP A 303 -26.11 0.10 5.18
C ASP A 303 -25.42 -0.10 3.84
N ILE A 304 -25.43 0.90 2.96
CA ILE A 304 -24.80 0.85 1.63
C ILE A 304 -23.30 0.51 1.75
N LEU A 305 -22.59 1.12 2.70
CA LEU A 305 -21.17 0.86 2.90
C LEU A 305 -20.91 -0.58 3.37
N CYS A 306 -21.73 -1.09 4.31
CA CYS A 306 -21.67 -2.49 4.74
C CYS A 306 -21.95 -3.46 3.58
N GLN A 307 -22.92 -3.15 2.71
CA GLN A 307 -23.17 -3.95 1.50
C GLN A 307 -21.95 -3.97 0.57
N TYR A 308 -21.26 -2.82 0.45
CA TYR A 308 -20.07 -2.71 -0.39
C TYR A 308 -18.88 -3.47 0.19
N VAL A 309 -18.69 -3.42 1.52
CA VAL A 309 -17.71 -4.25 2.23
C VAL A 309 -17.94 -5.73 1.90
N GLU A 310 -19.17 -6.23 2.04
CA GLU A 310 -19.47 -7.64 1.74
C GLU A 310 -19.20 -8.00 0.28
N TYR A 311 -19.60 -7.13 -0.64
CA TYR A 311 -19.39 -7.29 -2.07
C TYR A 311 -17.89 -7.38 -2.41
N ILE A 312 -17.09 -6.43 -1.95
CA ILE A 312 -15.66 -6.39 -2.29
C ILE A 312 -14.90 -7.52 -1.58
N THR A 313 -15.21 -7.83 -0.31
CA THR A 313 -14.56 -8.93 0.43
C THR A 313 -14.74 -10.27 -0.27
N ASN A 314 -15.96 -10.59 -0.74
CA ASN A 314 -16.20 -11.82 -1.50
C ASN A 314 -15.30 -11.92 -2.74
N ILE A 315 -15.19 -10.84 -3.52
CA ILE A 315 -14.35 -10.80 -4.72
C ILE A 315 -12.88 -11.04 -4.36
N ARG A 316 -12.38 -10.36 -3.31
CA ARG A 316 -10.97 -10.44 -2.93
C ARG A 316 -10.60 -11.78 -2.32
N MET A 317 -11.46 -12.37 -1.50
CA MET A 317 -11.26 -13.70 -0.93
C MET A 317 -11.24 -14.78 -2.02
N GLN A 318 -12.16 -14.69 -2.99
CA GLN A 318 -12.17 -15.60 -4.13
C GLN A 318 -10.88 -15.53 -4.97
N ALA A 319 -10.35 -14.32 -5.19
CA ALA A 319 -9.13 -14.10 -5.96
C ALA A 319 -7.88 -14.78 -5.35
N VAL A 320 -7.89 -15.03 -4.04
CA VAL A 320 -6.81 -15.74 -3.31
C VAL A 320 -7.20 -17.16 -2.90
N GLY A 321 -8.34 -17.67 -3.36
CA GLY A 321 -8.76 -19.06 -3.16
C GLY A 321 -9.43 -19.36 -1.80
N LEU A 322 -9.93 -18.35 -1.11
CA LEU A 322 -10.73 -18.51 0.11
C LEU A 322 -12.23 -18.64 -0.21
N ASP A 323 -12.97 -19.29 0.69
CA ASP A 323 -14.42 -19.41 0.61
C ASP A 323 -15.11 -18.07 0.83
N LEU A 324 -16.32 -17.89 0.27
CA LEU A 324 -17.07 -16.64 0.37
C LEU A 324 -17.78 -16.53 1.73
N PRO A 325 -17.49 -15.52 2.56
CA PRO A 325 -18.13 -15.38 3.87
C PRO A 325 -19.53 -14.76 3.80
N PHE A 326 -19.86 -14.04 2.74
CA PHE A 326 -21.10 -13.29 2.62
C PHE A 326 -21.96 -13.75 1.44
N GLN A 327 -23.26 -13.45 1.48
CA GLN A 327 -24.18 -13.76 0.39
C GLN A 327 -23.79 -12.99 -0.88
N THR A 328 -23.67 -13.70 -1.99
CA THR A 328 -23.40 -13.12 -3.32
C THR A 328 -24.44 -12.06 -3.69
N ARG A 329 -23.96 -10.90 -4.17
CA ARG A 329 -24.77 -9.77 -4.61
C ARG A 329 -24.08 -9.01 -5.74
N SER A 330 -24.86 -8.21 -6.46
CA SER A 330 -24.32 -7.20 -7.38
C SER A 330 -23.65 -6.04 -6.63
N ASN A 331 -22.81 -5.27 -7.32
CA ASN A 331 -22.21 -4.06 -6.74
C ASN A 331 -23.32 -3.11 -6.23
N PRO A 332 -23.37 -2.77 -4.93
CA PRO A 332 -24.39 -1.89 -4.36
C PRO A 332 -24.18 -0.42 -4.72
N ILE A 333 -23.01 -0.04 -5.22
CA ILE A 333 -22.66 1.33 -5.66
C ILE A 333 -22.03 1.32 -7.06
N PRO A 334 -22.79 1.00 -8.13
CA PRO A 334 -22.23 0.85 -9.48
C PRO A 334 -21.50 2.09 -10.01
N TRP A 335 -21.86 3.28 -9.53
CA TRP A 335 -21.23 4.56 -9.90
C TRP A 335 -19.73 4.61 -9.55
N ILE A 336 -19.26 3.83 -8.56
CA ILE A 336 -17.85 3.82 -8.16
C ILE A 336 -16.94 3.33 -9.29
N ASN A 337 -17.47 2.53 -10.23
CA ASN A 337 -16.70 2.01 -11.35
C ASN A 337 -16.20 3.14 -12.28
N THR A 338 -16.92 4.26 -12.39
CA THR A 338 -16.47 5.43 -13.16
C THR A 338 -15.13 5.97 -12.66
N TRP A 339 -14.89 5.85 -11.35
CA TRP A 339 -13.71 6.37 -10.69
C TRP A 339 -12.58 5.34 -10.60
N LEU A 340 -12.92 4.06 -10.48
CA LEU A 340 -11.95 2.96 -10.38
C LEU A 340 -11.45 2.47 -11.76
N VAL A 341 -12.08 2.87 -12.86
CA VAL A 341 -11.60 2.56 -14.20
C VAL A 341 -10.46 3.52 -14.58
N SER A 342 -9.26 2.97 -14.65
CA SER A 342 -8.14 3.56 -15.36
C SER A 342 -8.15 3.02 -16.79
N ASP A 343 -8.95 3.62 -17.67
CA ASP A 343 -8.68 3.46 -19.11
C ASP A 343 -7.25 3.91 -19.35
N ASN A 344 -6.49 3.12 -20.12
CA ASN A 344 -5.09 3.35 -20.49
C ASN A 344 -4.93 4.65 -21.30
N VAL A 345 -5.18 5.80 -20.71
CA VAL A 345 -4.77 7.10 -21.24
C VAL A 345 -3.30 7.26 -20.86
N GLN A 346 -2.44 6.52 -21.56
CA GLN A 346 -1.14 7.07 -21.91
C GLN A 346 -1.42 8.29 -22.80
N VAL A 347 -1.37 9.47 -22.21
CA VAL A 347 -0.76 10.59 -22.91
C VAL A 347 0.60 10.72 -22.26
N ALA A 348 1.60 10.12 -22.89
CA ALA A 348 2.98 10.47 -22.58
C ALA A 348 3.08 12.01 -22.62
N PRO A 349 3.59 12.68 -21.58
CA PRO A 349 3.88 14.11 -21.65
C PRO A 349 5.13 14.30 -22.51
N GLN A 350 5.00 14.04 -23.81
CA GLN A 350 5.84 14.64 -24.83
C GLN A 350 4.94 15.66 -25.51
N GLU A 351 5.33 16.93 -25.43
CA GLU A 351 4.65 18.14 -25.99
C GLU A 351 3.73 18.94 -25.06
N VAL A 352 4.13 19.15 -23.81
CA VAL A 352 4.03 20.51 -23.25
C VAL A 352 5.44 20.95 -22.94
N GLU A 353 5.99 21.86 -23.73
CA GLU A 353 7.18 22.60 -23.33
C GLU A 353 6.84 23.34 -22.03
N VAL A 354 7.22 22.74 -20.90
CA VAL A 354 7.25 23.40 -19.61
C VAL A 354 8.37 24.44 -19.69
N SER A 355 8.02 25.63 -20.19
CA SER A 355 8.89 26.80 -20.32
C SER A 355 9.24 27.44 -18.98
N SER A 356 9.16 26.70 -17.87
CA SER A 356 9.52 27.17 -16.52
C SER A 356 10.77 26.51 -15.92
N TYR A 357 11.44 25.59 -16.62
CA TYR A 357 12.81 25.19 -16.28
C TYR A 357 13.84 26.12 -16.91
N LEU A 358 13.81 27.38 -16.51
CA LEU A 358 14.92 28.34 -16.67
C LEU A 358 14.74 29.52 -15.70
N VAL A 359 14.49 29.21 -14.42
CA VAL A 359 14.72 30.17 -13.33
C VAL A 359 15.84 29.63 -12.47
N GLY A 360 17.04 29.92 -12.95
CA GLY A 360 18.33 29.54 -12.42
C GLY A 360 19.39 30.01 -13.38
N GLN A 361 19.26 31.26 -13.87
CA GLN A 361 20.39 31.95 -14.47
C GLN A 361 21.45 32.02 -13.38
N ILE A 362 22.47 31.18 -13.52
CA ILE A 362 23.79 31.46 -13.00
C ILE A 362 24.15 32.81 -13.64
N ASP A 363 24.21 33.84 -12.80
CA ASP A 363 24.78 35.12 -13.18
C ASP A 363 26.22 34.83 -13.65
N SER A 364 26.42 34.98 -14.95
CA SER A 364 27.69 34.70 -15.63
C SER A 364 28.22 36.00 -16.21
N GLU A 365 28.28 37.03 -15.37
CA GLU A 365 29.24 38.11 -15.55
C GLU A 365 30.62 37.59 -15.14
N VAL A 366 31.34 37.02 -16.10
CA VAL A 366 32.78 36.80 -15.99
C VAL A 366 33.43 38.17 -16.21
N ASP A 367 34.01 38.74 -15.14
CA ASP A 367 34.79 39.96 -15.25
C ASP A 367 36.11 39.67 -15.98
N THR A 368 36.44 40.48 -16.98
CA THR A 368 37.64 40.29 -17.81
C THR A 368 38.95 40.49 -17.04
N ASP A 369 38.90 41.00 -15.81
CA ASP A 369 40.07 41.21 -14.95
C ASP A 369 40.56 39.93 -14.23
N ASP A 370 39.75 38.87 -14.17
CA ASP A 370 40.09 37.60 -13.50
C ASP A 370 41.19 36.78 -14.21
N LEU A 371 41.52 37.11 -15.47
CA LEU A 371 42.54 36.43 -16.28
C LEU A 371 43.87 37.19 -16.37
N SER A 372 44.03 38.30 -15.63
CA SER A 372 45.20 39.19 -15.74
C SER A 372 46.53 38.61 -15.20
N ASN A 373 46.49 37.50 -14.46
CA ASN A 373 47.67 36.97 -13.73
C ASN A 373 48.29 35.68 -14.30
N PHE A 374 47.92 35.24 -15.50
CA PHE A 374 48.60 34.13 -16.17
C PHE A 374 49.37 34.61 -17.40
N GLN A 375 50.69 34.78 -17.25
CA GLN A 375 51.63 34.85 -18.36
C GLN A 375 52.13 33.43 -18.70
N LEU A 376 52.14 33.14 -20.00
CA LEU A 376 52.43 31.86 -20.68
C LEU A 376 53.73 31.17 -20.25
#